data_AF-A0A4W2GRL4-F1
#
_entry.id   AF-A0A4W2GRL4-F1
#
_cell.length_a   1.000
_cell.length_b   1.000
_cell.length_c   1.000
_cell.angle_alpha   90.00
_cell.angle_beta   90.00
_cell.angle_gamma   90.00
#
_symmetry.space_group_name_H-M   'P 1'
#
loop_
_entity.id
_entity.type
_entity.pdbx_description
1 polymer ?
#
loop_
_entity_poly.entity_id
_entity_poly.type
_entity_poly.pdbx_seq_one_letter_code
_entity_poly.pdbx_strand_id
1 'polypeptide(L)'
;MINVIGVTKGQGYKGVTSRWHTKKLPCKTHRGLRKVACIGAWHPAWVAFSVAPAGQKGYHHRTEINKKIYKMGQGYLIKDGKLIKNNASTDYDLSDKSINPLSLLVQTKWRALEKIDLKCIDTTSKFGHGRFQTVEEKKAFMGPLKKDRIAKEEGA
;
A
#
# COMPACT_ATOMS: atom_id res chain seq x y z
N MET A 1 -15.59 5.46 -9.67
CA MET A 1 -14.13 5.15 -9.60
C MET A 1 -13.38 6.46 -9.37
N ILE A 2 -12.16 6.40 -8.84
CA ILE A 2 -11.27 7.54 -8.60
C ILE A 2 -9.88 7.30 -9.19
N ASN A 3 -9.10 8.37 -9.25
CA ASN A 3 -7.67 8.32 -9.56
C ASN A 3 -6.87 8.61 -8.29
N VAL A 4 -5.77 7.89 -8.09
CA VAL A 4 -4.86 8.08 -6.96
C VAL A 4 -3.57 8.69 -7.49
N ILE A 5 -3.18 9.83 -6.92
CA ILE A 5 -1.93 10.51 -7.23
C ILE A 5 -1.06 10.44 -5.98
N GLY A 6 0.20 10.05 -6.15
CA GLY A 6 1.12 9.96 -5.02
C GLY A 6 2.56 9.72 -5.42
N VAL A 7 3.43 9.73 -4.41
CA VAL A 7 4.84 9.42 -4.55
C VAL A 7 5.06 7.97 -4.11
N THR A 8 5.72 7.19 -4.97
CA THR A 8 6.05 5.79 -4.69
C THR A 8 7.08 5.65 -3.57
N LYS A 9 7.07 4.52 -2.86
CA LYS A 9 8.09 4.24 -1.82
C LYS A 9 9.50 4.32 -2.41
N GLY A 10 10.39 5.07 -1.75
CA GLY A 10 11.81 5.14 -2.10
C GLY A 10 12.51 3.80 -1.86
N GLN A 11 13.35 3.38 -2.81
CA GLN A 11 14.22 2.20 -2.68
C GLN A 11 15.71 2.56 -2.83
N GLY A 12 16.03 3.84 -3.02
CA GLY A 12 17.38 4.38 -3.15
C GLY A 12 18.07 3.97 -4.45
N TYR A 13 19.40 3.94 -4.41
CA TYR A 13 20.22 3.52 -5.55
C TYR A 13 20.15 2.00 -5.75
N LYS A 14 19.79 1.55 -6.97
CA LYS A 14 19.67 0.14 -7.33
C LYS A 14 20.41 -0.18 -8.62
N GLY A 15 20.97 -1.40 -8.67
CA GLY A 15 21.56 -1.97 -9.89
C GLY A 15 20.51 -2.33 -10.96
N VAL A 16 20.98 -2.57 -12.18
CA VAL A 16 20.16 -2.78 -13.38
C VAL A 16 19.13 -3.92 -13.24
N THR A 17 19.51 -5.02 -12.59
CA THR A 17 18.62 -6.17 -12.37
C THR A 17 17.43 -5.83 -11.47
N SER A 18 17.62 -4.95 -10.46
CA SER A 18 16.50 -4.57 -9.58
C SER A 18 15.69 -3.42 -10.18
N ARG A 19 16.35 -2.46 -10.84
CA ARG A 19 15.70 -1.27 -11.41
C ARG A 19 14.87 -1.58 -12.66
N TRP A 20 15.46 -2.35 -13.58
CA TRP A 20 14.90 -2.63 -14.91
C TRP A 20 14.52 -4.10 -15.12
N HIS A 21 14.71 -4.95 -14.11
CA HIS A 21 14.40 -6.39 -14.18
C HIS A 21 15.15 -7.14 -15.29
N THR A 22 16.39 -6.71 -15.61
CA THR A 22 17.22 -7.39 -16.61
C THR A 22 17.60 -8.81 -16.16
N LYS A 23 17.76 -9.72 -17.13
CA LYS A 23 18.20 -11.10 -16.87
C LYS A 23 19.60 -11.11 -16.24
N LYS A 24 19.79 -11.93 -15.20
CA LYS A 24 21.11 -12.15 -14.58
C LYS A 24 22.01 -12.94 -15.52
N LEU A 25 23.31 -12.63 -15.51
CA LEU A 25 24.31 -13.39 -16.25
C LEU A 25 24.64 -14.72 -15.54
N PRO A 26 25.29 -15.67 -16.24
CA PRO A 26 25.73 -16.93 -15.64
C PRO A 26 26.58 -16.72 -14.38
N CYS A 27 26.50 -17.66 -13.43
CA CYS A 27 27.18 -17.55 -12.14
C CYS A 27 28.70 -17.36 -12.27
N LYS A 28 29.32 -18.00 -13.28
CA LYS A 28 30.78 -17.92 -13.55
C LYS A 28 31.22 -16.68 -14.35
N THR A 29 30.37 -15.65 -14.44
CA THR A 29 30.72 -14.41 -15.16
C THR A 29 31.77 -13.62 -14.38
N HIS A 30 32.91 -13.35 -14.99
CA HIS A 30 33.94 -12.51 -14.40
C HIS A 30 33.44 -11.06 -14.20
N ARG A 31 33.81 -10.45 -13.06
CA ARG A 31 33.37 -9.11 -12.62
C ARG A 31 31.84 -8.99 -12.47
N GLY A 32 31.21 -10.02 -11.92
CA GLY A 32 29.83 -9.98 -11.42
C GLY A 32 28.73 -10.26 -12.46
N LEU A 33 27.61 -10.78 -11.96
CA LEU A 33 26.51 -11.30 -12.79
C LEU A 33 25.28 -10.37 -12.89
N ARG A 34 25.20 -9.31 -12.06
CA ARG A 34 24.03 -8.41 -11.97
C ARG A 34 24.24 -7.13 -12.79
N LYS A 35 24.61 -7.32 -14.05
CA LYS A 35 24.91 -6.25 -15.02
C LYS A 35 24.28 -6.57 -16.37
N VAL A 36 24.15 -5.55 -17.22
CA VAL A 36 23.89 -5.75 -18.65
C VAL A 36 25.23 -6.10 -19.31
N ALA A 37 25.26 -7.13 -20.15
CA ALA A 37 26.51 -7.59 -20.77
C ALA A 37 27.04 -6.61 -21.82
N CYS A 38 26.21 -6.23 -22.78
CA CYS A 38 26.53 -5.27 -23.84
C CYS A 38 25.64 -4.02 -23.69
N ILE A 39 26.25 -2.82 -23.69
CA ILE A 39 25.56 -1.53 -23.49
C ILE A 39 25.30 -0.77 -24.80
N GLY A 40 25.72 -1.31 -25.95
CA GLY A 40 25.55 -0.69 -27.26
C GLY A 40 26.50 -1.28 -28.30
N ALA A 41 26.18 -1.08 -29.58
CA ALA A 41 27.10 -1.36 -30.68
C ALA A 41 28.21 -0.30 -30.75
N TRP A 42 29.24 -0.52 -31.59
CA TRP A 42 30.28 0.49 -31.82
C TRP A 42 29.70 1.76 -32.47
N HIS A 43 28.88 1.59 -33.50
CA HIS A 43 28.20 2.70 -34.17
C HIS A 43 26.70 2.58 -33.86
N PRO A 44 26.07 3.58 -33.21
CA PRO A 44 26.61 4.90 -32.84
C PRO A 44 27.57 4.85 -31.63
N ALA A 45 28.59 5.70 -31.64
CA ALA A 45 29.66 5.75 -30.62
C ALA A 45 29.25 6.43 -29.31
N TRP A 46 28.06 6.09 -28.81
CA TRP A 46 27.52 6.55 -27.53
C TRP A 46 26.62 5.49 -26.89
N VAL A 47 26.32 5.65 -25.60
CA VAL A 47 25.34 4.80 -24.92
C VAL A 47 23.96 5.43 -25.06
N ALA A 48 23.01 4.71 -25.68
CA ALA A 48 21.65 5.21 -25.88
C ALA A 48 20.88 5.33 -24.55
N PHE A 49 19.96 6.30 -24.47
CA PHE A 49 19.11 6.51 -23.29
C PHE A 49 18.17 5.34 -22.98
N SER A 50 17.87 4.50 -23.98
CA SER A 50 17.03 3.31 -23.86
C SER A 50 17.73 2.14 -23.17
N VAL A 51 19.07 2.18 -23.07
CA VAL A 51 19.85 1.19 -22.33
C VAL A 51 19.49 1.29 -20.85
N ALA A 52 19.60 0.19 -20.12
CA ALA A 52 19.23 0.10 -18.72
C ALA A 52 20.43 0.39 -17.78
N PRO A 53 20.63 1.62 -17.26
CA PRO A 53 21.67 1.92 -16.27
C PRO A 53 21.20 1.68 -14.82
N ALA A 54 22.16 1.47 -13.92
CA ALA A 54 21.92 1.55 -12.49
C ALA A 54 21.51 2.98 -12.08
N GLY A 55 20.83 3.14 -10.95
CA GLY A 55 20.41 4.46 -10.47
C GLY A 55 19.25 4.42 -9.49
N GLN A 56 18.64 5.59 -9.26
CA GLN A 56 17.49 5.74 -8.36
C GLN A 56 16.33 4.85 -8.77
N LYS A 57 15.77 4.13 -7.79
CA LYS A 57 14.54 3.36 -7.90
C LYS A 57 13.57 3.76 -6.78
N GLY A 58 12.33 4.03 -7.15
CA GLY A 58 11.32 4.49 -6.18
C GLY A 58 11.42 5.99 -5.91
N TYR A 59 10.46 6.53 -5.16
CA TYR A 59 10.31 7.97 -4.94
C TYR A 59 9.98 8.74 -6.23
N HIS A 60 9.19 8.13 -7.10
CA HIS A 60 8.67 8.77 -8.31
C HIS A 60 7.20 9.14 -8.12
N HIS A 61 6.80 10.26 -8.69
CA HIS A 61 5.40 10.64 -8.85
C HIS A 61 4.68 9.67 -9.79
N ARG A 62 3.50 9.18 -9.39
CA ARG A 62 2.66 8.27 -10.18
C ARG A 62 1.20 8.67 -10.06
N THR A 63 0.47 8.45 -11.16
CA THR A 63 -0.98 8.59 -11.22
C THR A 63 -1.55 7.23 -11.61
N GLU A 64 -2.28 6.60 -10.68
CA GLU A 64 -2.99 5.36 -10.93
C GLU A 64 -4.47 5.64 -11.14
N ILE A 65 -4.98 5.29 -12.31
CA ILE A 65 -6.37 5.54 -12.70
C ILE A 65 -7.28 4.36 -12.35
N ASN A 66 -8.59 4.61 -12.36
CA ASN A 66 -9.64 3.59 -12.32
C ASN A 66 -9.67 2.74 -11.04
N LYS A 67 -9.37 3.34 -9.88
CA LYS A 67 -9.56 2.67 -8.58
C LYS A 67 -11.02 2.71 -8.17
N LYS A 68 -11.63 1.56 -7.89
CA LYS A 68 -13.05 1.47 -7.52
C LYS A 68 -13.20 1.65 -6.01
N ILE A 69 -14.16 2.47 -5.61
CA ILE A 69 -14.49 2.68 -4.19
C ILE A 69 -15.50 1.61 -3.79
N TYR A 70 -15.23 0.86 -2.72
CA TYR A 70 -16.09 -0.22 -2.25
C TYR A 70 -16.95 0.19 -1.05
N LYS A 71 -16.40 1.01 -0.15
CA LYS A 71 -17.11 1.58 0.99
C LYS A 71 -16.57 2.98 1.25
N MET A 72 -17.47 3.91 1.54
CA MET A 72 -17.13 5.21 2.10
C MET A 72 -17.59 5.21 3.56
N GLY A 73 -16.68 5.53 4.48
CA GLY A 73 -17.04 5.72 5.89
C GLY A 73 -17.86 7.00 6.07
N GLN A 74 -18.56 7.12 7.20
CA GLN A 74 -19.24 8.37 7.57
C GLN A 74 -18.19 9.47 7.78
N GLY A 75 -18.20 10.51 6.95
CA GLY A 75 -17.18 11.57 6.95
C GLY A 75 -17.27 12.48 8.18
N TYR A 76 -18.43 13.11 8.37
CA TYR A 76 -18.75 13.87 9.58
C TYR A 76 -19.48 12.98 10.56
N LEU A 77 -18.95 12.86 11.76
CA LEU A 77 -19.51 12.07 12.84
C LEU A 77 -19.65 12.96 14.08
N ILE A 78 -20.84 12.98 14.70
CA ILE A 78 -20.97 13.52 16.03
C ILE A 78 -20.69 12.38 16.99
N LYS A 79 -19.55 12.44 17.67
CA LYS A 79 -19.22 11.52 18.77
C LYS A 79 -19.04 12.37 20.02
N ASP A 80 -19.76 12.03 21.08
CA ASP A 80 -19.68 12.72 22.37
C ASP A 80 -19.92 14.25 22.26
N GLY A 81 -20.88 14.65 21.41
CA GLY A 81 -21.25 16.06 21.20
C GLY A 81 -20.25 16.90 20.39
N LYS A 82 -19.14 16.30 19.93
CA LYS A 82 -18.15 16.96 19.07
C LYS A 82 -18.28 16.51 17.63
N LEU A 83 -18.29 17.47 16.72
CA LEU A 83 -18.26 17.23 15.28
C LEU A 83 -16.84 16.82 14.86
N ILE A 84 -16.63 15.53 14.65
CA ILE A 84 -15.39 14.97 14.12
C ILE A 84 -15.42 15.20 12.61
N LYS A 85 -14.54 16.08 12.12
CA LYS A 85 -14.41 16.45 10.71
C LYS A 85 -13.32 15.65 9.97
N ASN A 86 -12.55 14.86 10.70
CA ASN A 86 -11.29 14.27 10.27
C ASN A 86 -11.30 12.74 10.39
N ASN A 87 -12.18 12.07 9.64
CA ASN A 87 -12.17 10.61 9.55
C ASN A 87 -11.09 10.18 8.54
N ALA A 88 -9.99 9.57 9.04
CA ALA A 88 -8.77 9.20 8.30
C ALA A 88 -7.71 10.31 8.09
N SER A 89 -7.58 11.25 9.02
CA SER A 89 -6.36 12.08 9.16
C SER A 89 -5.40 11.47 10.18
N THR A 90 -4.12 11.77 10.05
CA THR A 90 -3.11 11.57 11.08
C THR A 90 -2.82 12.89 11.80
N ASP A 91 -2.23 12.83 13.01
CA ASP A 91 -1.84 14.04 13.77
C ASP A 91 -0.84 14.93 13.02
N TYR A 92 -0.25 14.43 11.93
CA TYR A 92 0.66 15.15 11.04
C TYR A 92 -0.04 16.00 9.97
N ASP A 93 -1.34 15.82 9.76
CA ASP A 93 -2.09 16.54 8.73
C ASP A 93 -2.41 17.97 9.20
N LEU A 94 -1.85 18.96 8.51
CA LEU A 94 -1.98 20.40 8.84
C LEU A 94 -3.40 20.98 8.66
N SER A 95 -4.30 20.27 7.99
CA SER A 95 -5.63 20.77 7.64
C SER A 95 -6.66 19.65 7.68
N ASP A 96 -7.83 19.95 8.26
CA ASP A 96 -9.00 19.07 8.19
C ASP A 96 -9.47 18.95 6.72
N LYS A 97 -9.33 17.75 6.14
CA LYS A 97 -9.79 17.45 4.78
C LYS A 97 -10.91 16.41 4.84
N SER A 98 -12.04 16.73 4.22
CA SER A 98 -13.11 15.76 3.98
C SER A 98 -12.83 14.91 2.73
N ILE A 99 -13.38 13.70 2.71
CA ILE A 99 -13.23 12.77 1.58
C ILE A 99 -14.06 13.29 0.38
N ASN A 100 -13.39 13.94 -0.58
CA ASN A 100 -14.00 14.39 -1.84
C ASN A 100 -13.41 13.59 -3.02
N PRO A 101 -14.03 12.47 -3.44
CA PRO A 101 -13.52 11.65 -4.52
C PRO A 101 -13.73 12.34 -5.87
N LEU A 102 -12.65 12.79 -6.50
CA LEU A 102 -12.66 13.36 -7.85
C LEU A 102 -12.10 12.34 -8.85
N SER A 103 -12.70 12.29 -10.04
CA SER A 103 -12.21 11.51 -11.18
C SER A 103 -12.00 12.43 -12.37
N LEU A 104 -10.85 12.33 -13.04
CA LEU A 104 -10.53 13.16 -14.20
C LEU A 104 -11.41 12.84 -15.43
N LEU A 105 -11.96 11.63 -15.50
CA LEU A 105 -12.79 11.16 -16.60
C LEU A 105 -14.02 10.44 -16.05
N VAL A 106 -15.17 10.67 -16.68
CA VAL A 106 -16.41 9.94 -16.40
C VAL A 106 -16.25 8.50 -16.90
N GLN A 107 -16.55 7.54 -16.04
CA GLN A 107 -16.46 6.11 -16.38
C GLN A 107 -17.78 5.62 -16.94
N THR A 108 -17.74 5.01 -18.12
CA THR A 108 -18.92 4.48 -18.82
C THR A 108 -18.97 2.96 -18.88
N LYS A 109 -17.84 2.29 -18.58
CA LYS A 109 -17.73 0.82 -18.68
C LYS A 109 -18.61 0.14 -17.63
N TRP A 110 -19.30 -0.92 -18.02
CA TRP A 110 -20.19 -1.69 -17.13
C TRP A 110 -19.50 -2.16 -15.83
N ARG A 111 -18.26 -2.67 -15.91
CA ARG A 111 -17.45 -3.04 -14.72
C ARG A 111 -17.26 -1.89 -13.72
N ALA A 112 -17.23 -0.66 -14.21
CA ALA A 112 -17.09 0.54 -13.38
C ALA A 112 -18.39 0.93 -12.69
N LEU A 113 -19.53 0.69 -13.35
CA LEU A 113 -20.88 1.06 -12.90
C LEU A 113 -21.55 0.00 -12.02
N GLU A 114 -21.00 -1.21 -11.97
CA GLU A 114 -21.50 -2.29 -11.11
C GLU A 114 -21.56 -1.83 -9.65
N LYS A 115 -22.77 -1.89 -9.07
CA LYS A 115 -23.05 -1.63 -7.66
C LYS A 115 -22.44 -2.74 -6.81
N ILE A 116 -21.71 -2.36 -5.77
CA ILE A 116 -21.05 -3.31 -4.86
C ILE A 116 -21.82 -3.34 -3.55
N ASP A 117 -22.21 -4.53 -3.13
CA ASP A 117 -22.73 -4.79 -1.80
C ASP A 117 -21.74 -5.68 -1.02
N LEU A 118 -21.31 -5.21 0.16
CA LEU A 118 -20.26 -5.86 0.95
C LEU A 118 -20.89 -6.79 1.99
N LYS A 119 -20.56 -8.09 1.92
CA LYS A 119 -21.09 -9.10 2.86
C LYS A 119 -20.29 -9.25 4.16
N CYS A 120 -18.96 -9.18 4.07
CA CYS A 120 -18.08 -9.35 5.22
C CYS A 120 -16.84 -8.45 5.05
N ILE A 121 -16.39 -7.86 6.15
CA ILE A 121 -15.13 -7.12 6.24
C ILE A 121 -14.28 -7.84 7.27
N ASP A 122 -13.13 -8.34 6.84
CA ASP A 122 -12.21 -9.04 7.72
C ASP A 122 -11.47 -8.06 8.65
N THR A 123 -11.72 -8.19 9.95
CA THR A 123 -11.12 -7.42 11.05
C THR A 123 -10.09 -8.23 11.83
N THR A 124 -9.71 -9.42 11.34
CA THR A 124 -8.62 -10.20 11.95
C THR A 124 -7.30 -9.44 11.98
N SER A 125 -6.51 -9.70 13.02
CA SER A 125 -5.14 -9.16 13.11
C SER A 125 -4.31 -9.54 11.88
N LYS A 126 -3.59 -8.55 11.33
CA LYS A 126 -2.57 -8.75 10.27
C LYS A 126 -1.15 -8.86 10.81
N PHE A 127 -0.97 -8.70 12.12
CA PHE A 127 0.30 -9.04 12.77
C PHE A 127 0.34 -10.55 13.01
N GLY A 128 1.05 -11.27 12.16
CA GLY A 128 1.07 -12.74 12.14
C GLY A 128 -0.17 -13.34 11.46
N HIS A 129 -0.62 -14.50 11.94
CA HIS A 129 -1.80 -15.20 11.43
C HIS A 129 -3.01 -14.97 12.35
N GLY A 130 -3.80 -13.93 12.08
CA GLY A 130 -5.03 -13.65 12.80
C GLY A 130 -6.09 -14.74 12.62
N ARG A 131 -6.77 -15.12 13.71
CA ARG A 131 -7.82 -16.14 13.72
C ARG A 131 -9.20 -15.64 14.16
N PHE A 132 -9.25 -14.56 14.92
CA PHE A 132 -10.47 -14.02 15.50
C PHE A 132 -10.77 -12.64 14.92
N GLN A 133 -12.04 -12.37 14.63
CA GLN A 133 -12.51 -11.09 14.11
C GLN A 133 -12.58 -10.04 15.21
N THR A 134 -12.94 -10.45 16.44
CA THR A 134 -13.10 -9.57 17.59
C THR A 134 -12.30 -10.03 18.81
N VAL A 135 -12.06 -9.10 19.74
CA VAL A 135 -11.39 -9.42 21.00
C VAL A 135 -12.32 -10.23 21.90
N GLU A 136 -13.63 -9.97 21.87
CA GLU A 136 -14.64 -10.75 22.59
C GLU A 136 -14.64 -12.22 22.13
N GLU A 137 -14.64 -12.46 20.82
CA GLU A 137 -14.56 -13.82 20.25
C GLU A 137 -13.29 -14.55 20.72
N LYS A 138 -12.14 -13.86 20.70
CA LYS A 138 -10.88 -14.44 21.19
C LYS A 138 -10.94 -14.77 22.68
N LYS A 139 -11.48 -13.88 23.51
CA LYS A 139 -11.61 -14.09 24.96
C LYS A 139 -12.57 -15.25 25.27
N ALA A 140 -13.69 -15.32 24.55
CA ALA A 140 -14.64 -16.41 24.68
C ALA A 140 -14.02 -17.77 24.29
N PHE A 141 -13.23 -17.80 23.21
CA PHE A 141 -12.54 -19.02 22.77
C PHE A 141 -11.42 -19.47 23.72
N MET A 142 -10.60 -18.52 24.21
CA MET A 142 -9.43 -18.83 25.05
C MET A 142 -9.79 -19.09 26.51
N GLY A 143 -10.91 -18.57 26.99
CA GLY A 143 -11.29 -18.62 28.40
C GLY A 143 -10.39 -17.76 29.29
N PRO A 144 -10.51 -17.91 30.62
CA PRO A 144 -9.72 -17.15 31.59
C PRO A 144 -8.25 -17.55 31.54
N LEU A 145 -7.36 -16.60 31.26
CA LEU A 145 -5.92 -16.84 31.25
C LEU A 145 -5.29 -16.55 32.62
N LYS A 146 -4.07 -17.05 32.85
CA LYS A 146 -3.31 -16.80 34.09
C LYS A 146 -3.17 -15.32 34.41
N LYS A 147 -2.88 -14.49 33.41
CA LYS A 147 -2.75 -13.03 33.56
C LYS A 147 -4.05 -12.35 33.98
N ASP A 148 -5.19 -12.86 33.51
CA ASP A 148 -6.50 -12.29 33.83
C ASP A 148 -6.88 -12.66 35.27
N ARG A 149 -6.46 -13.84 35.75
CA ARG A 149 -6.59 -14.24 37.16
C ARG A 149 -5.75 -13.37 38.08
N ILE A 150 -4.46 -13.19 37.77
CA ILE A 150 -3.55 -12.33 38.55
C ILE A 150 -4.08 -10.89 38.59
N ALA A 151 -4.49 -10.33 37.46
CA ALA A 151 -5.06 -8.97 37.42
C ALA A 151 -6.35 -8.83 38.23
N LYS A 152 -7.13 -9.91 38.37
CA LYS A 152 -8.33 -9.94 39.22
C LYS A 152 -7.98 -10.08 40.70
N GLU A 153 -6.89 -10.78 41.03
CA GLU A 153 -6.37 -10.95 42.39
C GLU A 153 -5.66 -9.69 42.91
N GLU A 154 -4.97 -8.94 42.03
CA GLU A 154 -4.28 -7.68 42.36
C GLU A 154 -5.21 -6.45 42.35
N GLY A 155 -6.33 -6.52 41.61
CA GLY A 155 -7.32 -5.44 41.48
C GLY A 155 -8.55 -5.58 42.39
N ALA A 156 -8.58 -6.60 43.26
CA ALA A 156 -9.58 -6.80 44.31
C ALA A 156 -8.97 -6.45 45.68
#